data_AF-A0A4U6X7X0-F1
#
_entry.id   AF-A0A4U6X7X0-F1
#
_cell.length_a   1.000
_cell.length_b   1.000
_cell.length_c   1.000
_cell.angle_alpha   90.00
_cell.angle_beta   90.00
_cell.angle_gamma   90.00
#
_symmetry.space_group_name_H-M   'P 1'
#
loop_
_entity.id
_entity.type
_entity.pdbx_description
1 polymer ?
#
loop_
_entity_poly.entity_id
_entity_poly.type
_entity_poly.pdbx_seq_one_letter_code
_entity_poly.pdbx_strand_id
1 'polypeptide(L)'
;MDQPLLCRQRRRSFIKDIQIIRAARDLEASTEILFGYRAPQHLQSYADVQKGLSSWGFVCNCELCVSRKETTDEALAHRKALTKKLFNVLDGYQGTNISAVQRILLQLEKTYPPGVPDAIRLELWDPYFALGAVMLSEGKPAECIRMMVRGMETLGFDITATADGKMALEITLYVRQ
;
A
#
# COMPACT_ATOMS: atom_id res chain seq x y z
N MET A 1 -22.34 14.50 2.81
CA MET A 1 -21.23 15.29 2.21
C MET A 1 -20.14 14.29 1.89
N ASP A 2 -19.82 14.14 0.62
CA ASP A 2 -18.75 13.23 0.17
C ASP A 2 -17.43 13.99 0.29
N GLN A 3 -16.52 13.53 1.15
CA GLN A 3 -15.23 14.17 1.33
C GLN A 3 -14.13 13.14 1.09
N PRO A 4 -13.25 13.36 0.10
CA PRO A 4 -12.14 12.47 -0.13
C PRO A 4 -11.13 12.67 0.99
N LEU A 5 -11.06 11.75 1.96
CA LEU A 5 -9.90 11.69 2.83
C LEU A 5 -8.75 11.11 2.03
N LEU A 6 -8.01 11.94 1.29
CA LEU A 6 -6.84 11.47 0.57
C LEU A 6 -5.87 10.88 1.61
N CYS A 7 -5.78 9.56 1.66
CA CYS A 7 -4.98 8.83 2.65
C CYS A 7 -3.47 9.10 2.51
N ARG A 8 -3.05 9.89 1.50
CA ARG A 8 -1.67 10.07 1.09
C ARG A 8 -1.19 11.52 0.97
N GLN A 9 -2.04 12.53 1.20
CA GLN A 9 -1.56 13.92 1.07
C GLN A 9 -0.52 14.28 2.14
N ARG A 10 -0.73 13.81 3.38
CA ARG A 10 0.07 14.22 4.53
C ARG A 10 0.33 13.10 5.53
N ARG A 11 1.44 13.23 6.27
CA ARG A 11 1.78 12.39 7.41
C ARG A 11 1.67 13.18 8.71
N ARG A 12 0.83 12.68 9.62
CA ARG A 12 0.72 13.16 10.99
C ARG A 12 1.59 12.34 11.93
N SER A 13 2.38 13.01 12.76
CA SER A 13 3.16 12.43 13.85
C SER A 13 3.05 13.29 15.10
N PHE A 14 3.38 12.72 16.27
CA PHE A 14 3.35 13.42 17.55
C PHE A 14 4.72 13.33 18.20
N ILE A 15 5.20 14.44 18.77
CA ILE A 15 6.34 14.47 19.68
C ILE A 15 5.80 15.00 21.01
N LYS A 16 5.56 14.09 21.96
CA LYS A 16 4.78 14.38 23.17
C LYS A 16 3.44 15.01 22.77
N ASP A 17 3.17 16.23 23.23
CA ASP A 17 1.93 16.97 23.01
C ASP A 17 1.96 17.84 21.75
N ILE A 18 3.06 17.82 20.99
CA ILE A 18 3.20 18.58 19.74
C ILE A 18 2.77 17.71 18.57
N GLN A 19 1.77 18.18 17.82
CA GLN A 19 1.36 17.59 16.56
C GLN A 19 2.17 18.16 15.40
N ILE A 20 2.80 17.28 14.63
CA ILE A 20 3.55 17.62 13.42
C ILE A 20 2.82 17.05 12.21
N ILE A 21 2.48 17.93 11.27
CA ILE A 21 1.85 17.57 10.00
C ILE A 21 2.84 17.89 8.89
N ARG A 22 3.27 16.86 8.15
CA ARG A 22 4.16 16.99 6.99
C ARG A 22 3.39 16.69 5.70
N ALA A 23 3.63 17.45 4.64
CA ALA A 23 3.22 17.04 3.31
C ALA A 23 3.95 15.74 2.93
N ALA A 24 3.22 14.78 2.36
CA ALA A 24 3.77 13.50 1.92
C ALA A 24 3.91 13.42 0.39
N ARG A 25 3.52 14.48 -0.32
CA ARG A 25 3.67 14.72 -1.76
C ARG A 25 3.69 16.22 -1.99
N ASP A 26 4.07 16.63 -3.19
CA ASP A 26 3.93 18.03 -3.60
C ASP A 26 2.45 18.44 -3.58
N LEU A 27 2.21 19.64 -3.06
CA LEU A 27 0.90 20.24 -2.92
C LEU A 27 0.93 21.62 -3.58
N GLU A 28 0.05 21.83 -4.55
CA GLU A 28 -0.14 23.12 -5.17
C GLU A 28 -0.61 24.15 -4.14
N ALA A 29 -0.32 25.43 -4.40
CA ALA A 29 -0.82 26.52 -3.58
C ALA A 29 -2.35 26.43 -3.44
N SER A 30 -2.85 26.69 -2.24
CA SER A 30 -4.28 26.62 -1.91
C SER A 30 -4.92 25.22 -1.98
N THR A 31 -4.12 24.14 -2.07
CA THR A 31 -4.64 22.78 -1.93
C THR A 31 -5.16 22.55 -0.51
N GLU A 32 -6.40 22.07 -0.37
CA GLU A 32 -6.97 21.68 0.92
C GLU A 32 -6.12 20.60 1.57
N ILE A 33 -5.89 20.74 2.87
CA ILE A 33 -5.02 19.87 3.64
C ILE A 33 -5.84 18.71 4.21
N LEU A 34 -5.63 17.52 3.66
CA LEU A 34 -6.38 16.33 4.09
C LEU A 34 -5.46 15.32 4.80
N PHE A 35 -5.96 14.69 5.86
CA PHE A 35 -5.32 13.54 6.51
C PHE A 35 -6.36 12.57 7.05
N GLY A 36 -6.03 11.28 7.09
CA GLY A 36 -6.95 10.27 7.57
C GLY A 36 -7.24 10.40 9.07
N TYR A 37 -8.53 10.34 9.45
CA TYR A 37 -8.93 10.25 10.86
C TYR A 37 -8.56 8.91 11.52
N ARG A 38 -8.34 7.88 10.70
CA ARG A 38 -7.87 6.55 11.11
C ARG A 38 -6.85 6.03 10.12
N ALA A 39 -5.95 5.17 10.60
CA ALA A 39 -5.05 4.44 9.71
C ALA A 39 -5.84 3.43 8.84
N PRO A 40 -5.49 3.26 7.56
CA PRO A 40 -6.00 2.15 6.76
C PRO A 40 -5.68 0.82 7.44
N GLN A 41 -6.67 -0.06 7.53
CA GLN A 41 -6.46 -1.43 8.02
C GLN A 41 -6.52 -2.40 6.84
N HIS A 42 -5.79 -3.50 6.94
CA HIS A 42 -5.76 -4.56 5.94
C HIS A 42 -7.12 -5.28 5.86
N LEU A 43 -7.45 -5.79 4.67
CA LEU A 43 -8.54 -6.73 4.41
C LEU A 43 -9.95 -6.22 4.78
N GLN A 44 -10.13 -4.90 4.82
CA GLN A 44 -11.43 -4.26 5.03
C GLN A 44 -12.20 -4.08 3.73
N SER A 45 -13.50 -4.34 3.80
CA SER A 45 -14.45 -3.94 2.77
C SER A 45 -14.70 -2.42 2.80
N TYR A 46 -15.35 -1.88 1.77
CA TYR A 46 -15.81 -0.50 1.79
C TYR A 46 -16.74 -0.23 2.98
N ALA A 47 -17.68 -1.15 3.27
CA ALA A 47 -18.63 -1.02 4.37
C ALA A 47 -17.93 -0.97 5.75
N ASP A 48 -16.89 -1.77 5.96
CA ASP A 48 -16.10 -1.75 7.21
C ASP A 48 -15.45 -0.38 7.45
N VAL A 49 -14.95 0.25 6.37
CA VAL A 49 -14.33 1.58 6.43
C VAL A 49 -15.37 2.65 6.75
N GLN A 50 -16.50 2.67 6.03
CA GLN A 50 -17.55 3.67 6.26
C GLN A 50 -18.15 3.54 7.67
N LYS A 51 -18.39 2.31 8.13
CA LYS A 51 -18.84 2.06 9.51
C LYS A 51 -17.85 2.63 10.53
N GLY A 52 -16.55 2.44 10.29
CA GLY A 52 -15.49 2.97 11.14
C GLY A 52 -15.28 4.48 11.08
N LEU A 53 -15.90 5.17 10.12
CA LEU A 53 -15.88 6.62 9.97
C LEU A 53 -17.24 7.27 10.33
N SER A 54 -18.25 6.46 10.65
CA SER A 54 -19.64 6.92 10.82
C SER A 54 -19.82 8.03 11.86
N SER A 55 -19.01 8.04 12.93
CA SER A 55 -19.03 9.08 13.97
C SER A 55 -18.65 10.48 13.48
N TRP A 56 -18.03 10.58 12.31
CA TRP A 56 -17.53 11.85 11.75
C TRP A 56 -18.51 12.52 10.78
N GLY A 57 -19.62 11.86 10.42
CA GLY A 57 -20.69 12.48 9.62
C GLY A 57 -20.39 12.68 8.13
N PHE A 58 -19.38 12.00 7.57
CA PHE A 58 -19.06 12.04 6.14
C PHE A 58 -18.90 10.63 5.54
N VAL A 59 -18.92 10.54 4.21
CA VAL A 59 -18.63 9.32 3.47
C VAL A 59 -17.28 9.48 2.76
N CYS A 60 -16.37 8.52 2.97
CA CYS A 60 -15.03 8.58 2.41
C CYS A 60 -15.01 8.02 0.98
N ASN A 61 -14.61 8.86 0.02
CA ASN A 61 -14.47 8.48 -1.39
C ASN A 61 -13.01 8.64 -1.90
N CYS A 62 -12.00 8.45 -1.04
CA CYS A 62 -10.60 8.46 -1.49
C CYS A 62 -10.27 7.27 -2.40
N GLU A 63 -9.12 7.29 -3.05
CA GLU A 63 -8.69 6.28 -4.03
C GLU A 63 -8.70 4.85 -3.45
N LEU A 64 -8.31 4.70 -2.18
CA LEU A 64 -8.40 3.42 -1.49
C LEU A 64 -9.85 2.99 -1.24
N CYS A 65 -10.74 3.92 -0.93
CA CYS A 65 -12.16 3.62 -0.75
C CYS A 65 -12.86 3.32 -2.09
N VAL A 66 -12.49 4.01 -3.17
CA VAL A 66 -12.95 3.69 -4.53
C VAL A 66 -12.52 2.27 -4.92
N SER A 67 -11.24 1.93 -4.75
CA SER A 67 -10.75 0.57 -4.99
C SER A 67 -11.48 -0.49 -4.15
N ARG A 68 -11.76 -0.20 -2.88
CA ARG A 68 -12.56 -1.09 -2.02
C ARG A 68 -14.01 -1.23 -2.46
N LYS A 69 -14.61 -0.16 -2.97
CA LYS A 69 -15.99 -0.14 -3.46
C LYS A 69 -16.13 -0.98 -4.74
N GLU A 70 -15.10 -0.99 -5.58
CA GLU A 70 -15.03 -1.82 -6.78
C GLU A 70 -14.59 -3.27 -6.51
N THR A 71 -14.03 -3.56 -5.34
CA THR A 71 -13.66 -4.92 -4.94
C THR A 71 -14.91 -5.72 -4.57
N THR A 72 -15.19 -6.81 -5.27
CA THR A 72 -16.32 -7.70 -4.93
C THR A 72 -16.06 -8.47 -3.64
N ASP A 73 -17.13 -8.96 -3.00
CA ASP A 73 -17.02 -9.75 -1.79
C ASP A 73 -16.25 -11.06 -2.02
N GLU A 74 -16.40 -11.69 -3.19
CA GLU A 74 -15.65 -12.88 -3.59
C GLU A 74 -14.15 -12.57 -3.74
N ALA A 75 -13.80 -11.45 -4.38
CA ALA A 75 -12.43 -11.02 -4.53
C ALA A 75 -11.78 -10.73 -3.17
N LEU A 76 -12.52 -10.07 -2.26
CA LEU A 76 -12.05 -9.80 -0.90
C LEU A 76 -11.91 -11.10 -0.07
N ALA A 77 -12.85 -12.02 -0.16
CA ALA A 77 -12.78 -13.32 0.51
C ALA A 77 -11.58 -14.14 -0.01
N HIS A 78 -11.36 -14.13 -1.33
CA HIS A 78 -10.20 -14.76 -1.94
C HIS A 78 -8.89 -14.12 -1.48
N ARG A 79 -8.83 -12.79 -1.40
CA ARG A 79 -7.69 -12.04 -0.86
C ARG A 79 -7.37 -12.46 0.57
N LYS A 80 -8.37 -12.51 1.45
CA LYS A 80 -8.22 -12.99 2.85
C LYS A 80 -7.62 -14.40 2.91
N ALA A 81 -8.12 -15.32 2.08
CA ALA A 81 -7.62 -16.69 2.03
C ALA A 81 -6.16 -16.77 1.54
N LEU A 82 -5.81 -15.99 0.51
CA LEU A 82 -4.45 -15.91 -0.01
C LEU A 82 -3.48 -15.28 0.99
N THR A 83 -3.85 -14.19 1.68
CA THR A 83 -3.03 -13.57 2.72
C THR A 83 -2.73 -14.55 3.87
N LYS A 84 -3.72 -15.36 4.28
CA LYS A 84 -3.50 -16.42 5.29
C LYS A 84 -2.51 -17.48 4.79
N LYS A 85 -2.65 -17.92 3.53
CA LYS A 85 -1.69 -18.87 2.92
C LYS A 85 -0.29 -18.28 2.81
N LEU A 86 -0.18 -16.99 2.50
CA LEU A 86 1.07 -16.26 2.37
C LEU A 86 1.84 -16.21 3.69
N PHE A 87 1.14 -15.93 4.79
CA PHE A 87 1.72 -15.95 6.12
C PHE A 87 2.36 -17.31 6.44
N ASN A 88 1.66 -18.41 6.16
CA ASN A 88 2.17 -19.76 6.42
C ASN A 88 3.42 -20.14 5.59
N VAL A 89 3.57 -19.61 4.38
CA VAL A 89 4.74 -19.90 3.53
C VAL A 89 5.93 -18.97 3.79
N LEU A 90 5.68 -17.79 4.35
CA LEU A 90 6.73 -16.86 4.78
C LEU A 90 7.29 -17.28 6.15
N ASP A 91 6.42 -17.66 7.10
CA ASP A 91 6.75 -18.04 8.49
C ASP A 91 6.92 -19.56 8.68
N GLY A 92 7.23 -20.28 7.59
CA GLY A 92 7.35 -21.74 7.63
C GLY A 92 8.58 -22.20 8.43
N TYR A 93 8.39 -23.18 9.32
CA TYR A 93 9.47 -23.81 10.11
C TYR A 93 10.62 -24.38 9.27
N GLN A 94 10.36 -24.70 8.00
CA GLN A 94 11.32 -25.26 7.05
C GLN A 94 12.03 -24.18 6.19
N GLY A 95 11.84 -22.90 6.52
CA GLY A 95 12.27 -21.77 5.70
C GLY A 95 11.23 -21.36 4.66
N THR A 96 11.47 -20.20 4.03
CA THR A 96 10.52 -19.60 3.09
C THR A 96 10.58 -20.28 1.72
N ASN A 97 9.44 -20.77 1.24
CA ASN A 97 9.31 -21.25 -0.14
C ASN A 97 9.09 -20.07 -1.10
N ILE A 98 10.17 -19.54 -1.64
CA ILE A 98 10.18 -18.36 -2.54
C ILE A 98 9.20 -18.52 -3.73
N SER A 99 9.25 -19.65 -4.43
CA SER A 99 8.40 -19.88 -5.62
C SER A 99 6.92 -19.92 -5.25
N ALA A 100 6.58 -20.50 -4.08
CA ALA A 100 5.22 -20.49 -3.57
C ALA A 100 4.76 -19.08 -3.20
N VAL A 101 5.61 -18.29 -2.53
CA VAL A 101 5.34 -16.89 -2.18
C VAL A 101 5.06 -16.07 -3.44
N GLN A 102 5.93 -16.13 -4.45
CA GLN A 102 5.77 -15.40 -5.71
C GLN A 102 4.46 -15.74 -6.41
N ARG A 103 4.09 -17.03 -6.45
CA ARG A 103 2.82 -17.47 -7.04
C ARG A 103 1.61 -16.92 -6.29
N ILE A 104 1.64 -16.90 -4.95
CA ILE A 104 0.56 -16.36 -4.13
C ILE A 104 0.45 -14.84 -4.33
N LEU A 105 1.57 -14.13 -4.43
CA LEU A 105 1.59 -12.69 -4.70
C LEU A 105 0.92 -12.35 -6.05
N LEU A 106 1.26 -13.08 -7.11
CA LEU A 106 0.60 -12.92 -8.42
C LEU A 106 -0.91 -13.21 -8.37
N GLN A 107 -1.34 -14.14 -7.51
CA GLN A 107 -2.77 -14.39 -7.30
C GLN A 107 -3.44 -13.26 -6.50
N LEU A 108 -2.76 -12.70 -5.49
CA LEU A 108 -3.26 -11.56 -4.73
C LEU A 108 -3.42 -10.32 -5.59
N GLU A 109 -2.46 -10.04 -6.49
CA GLU A 109 -2.56 -8.92 -7.43
C GLU A 109 -3.83 -8.97 -8.28
N LYS A 110 -4.23 -10.16 -8.72
CA LYS A 110 -5.46 -10.38 -9.50
C LYS A 110 -6.76 -10.16 -8.71
N THR A 111 -6.69 -10.02 -7.39
CA THR A 111 -7.87 -9.72 -6.55
C THR A 111 -8.17 -8.22 -6.46
N TYR A 112 -7.34 -7.36 -7.06
CA TYR A 112 -7.57 -5.92 -7.09
C TYR A 112 -8.29 -5.52 -8.38
N PRO A 113 -9.22 -4.55 -8.32
CA PRO A 113 -9.95 -4.12 -9.49
C PRO A 113 -9.02 -3.41 -10.49
N PRO A 114 -9.10 -3.72 -11.79
CA PRO A 114 -8.28 -3.06 -12.82
C PRO A 114 -8.71 -1.62 -13.11
N GLY A 115 -9.90 -1.21 -12.64
CA GLY A 115 -10.49 0.11 -12.87
C GLY A 115 -9.83 1.26 -12.11
N VAL A 116 -8.88 0.97 -11.21
CA VAL A 116 -8.17 1.98 -10.42
C VAL A 116 -6.66 1.78 -10.57
N PRO A 117 -6.05 2.31 -11.66
CA PRO A 117 -4.64 2.07 -12.01
C PRO A 117 -3.64 2.42 -10.89
N ASP A 118 -3.94 3.46 -10.12
CA ASP A 118 -3.08 3.97 -9.03
C ASP A 118 -3.57 3.53 -7.64
N ALA A 119 -4.42 2.51 -7.57
CA ALA A 119 -4.96 2.02 -6.30
C ALA A 119 -3.86 1.56 -5.36
N ILE A 120 -4.04 1.95 -4.09
CA ILE A 120 -3.27 1.38 -2.98
C ILE A 120 -3.60 -0.12 -2.87
N ARG A 121 -2.61 -0.97 -3.14
CA ARG A 121 -2.72 -2.42 -2.94
C ARG A 121 -2.16 -2.80 -1.57
N LEU A 122 -2.89 -2.38 -0.53
CA LEU A 122 -2.42 -2.35 0.86
C LEU A 122 -1.94 -3.72 1.37
N GLU A 123 -2.48 -4.83 0.89
CA GLU A 123 -2.08 -6.16 1.36
C GLU A 123 -0.80 -6.72 0.72
N LEU A 124 -0.18 -6.02 -0.24
CA LEU A 124 0.97 -6.55 -1.00
C LEU A 124 2.34 -6.07 -0.51
N TRP A 125 2.44 -4.86 0.02
CA TRP A 125 3.75 -4.24 0.30
C TRP A 125 4.57 -5.02 1.33
N ASP A 126 3.95 -5.41 2.44
CA ASP A 126 4.63 -6.08 3.54
C ASP A 126 5.16 -7.47 3.13
N PRO A 127 4.37 -8.32 2.43
CA PRO A 127 4.91 -9.54 1.86
C PRO A 127 6.02 -9.36 0.81
N TYR A 128 5.98 -8.31 -0.01
CA TYR A 128 7.10 -8.00 -0.92
C TYR A 128 8.36 -7.66 -0.13
N PHE A 129 8.24 -6.86 0.94
CA PHE A 129 9.38 -6.51 1.79
C PHE A 129 9.93 -7.74 2.52
N ALA A 130 9.05 -8.60 3.05
CA ALA A 130 9.44 -9.86 3.67
C ALA A 130 10.19 -10.76 2.69
N LEU A 131 9.69 -10.92 1.45
CA LEU A 131 10.40 -11.66 0.42
C LEU A 131 11.75 -11.03 0.08
N GLY A 132 11.83 -9.70 0.03
CA GLY A 132 13.10 -8.98 -0.17
C GLY A 132 14.12 -9.26 0.94
N ALA A 133 13.68 -9.30 2.20
CA ALA A 133 14.53 -9.67 3.33
C ALA A 133 15.08 -11.10 3.20
N VAL A 134 14.25 -12.05 2.77
CA VAL A 134 14.70 -13.43 2.47
C VAL A 134 15.76 -13.41 1.35
N MET A 135 15.51 -12.71 0.25
CA MET A 135 16.48 -12.60 -0.86
C MET A 135 17.83 -12.01 -0.40
N LEU A 136 17.80 -11.02 0.48
CA LEU A 136 19.01 -10.45 1.04
C LEU A 136 19.78 -11.48 1.88
N SER A 137 19.08 -12.26 2.70
CA SER A 137 19.69 -13.33 3.51
C SER A 137 20.32 -14.44 2.67
N GLU A 138 19.81 -14.68 1.46
CA GLU A 138 20.38 -15.61 0.47
C GLU A 138 21.51 -15.00 -0.37
N GLY A 139 21.97 -13.77 -0.05
CA GLY A 139 23.04 -13.11 -0.79
C GLY A 139 22.61 -12.55 -2.16
N LYS A 140 21.31 -12.27 -2.35
CA LYS A 140 20.73 -11.72 -3.60
C LYS A 140 20.27 -10.26 -3.40
N PRO A 141 21.18 -9.29 -3.16
CA PRO A 141 20.81 -7.90 -2.85
C PRO A 141 20.04 -7.20 -3.98
N ALA A 142 20.35 -7.52 -5.24
CA ALA A 142 19.63 -6.95 -6.39
C ALA A 142 18.16 -7.40 -6.43
N GLU A 143 17.87 -8.65 -6.07
CA GLU A 143 16.49 -9.15 -5.95
C GLU A 143 15.78 -8.51 -4.74
N CYS A 144 16.48 -8.32 -3.62
CA CYS A 144 15.94 -7.59 -2.48
C CYS A 144 15.46 -6.19 -2.90
N ILE A 145 16.32 -5.41 -3.57
CA ILE A 145 15.96 -4.08 -4.06
C ILE A 145 14.74 -4.14 -4.99
N ARG A 146 14.68 -5.10 -5.92
CA ARG A 146 13.52 -5.28 -6.79
C ARG A 146 12.23 -5.53 -6.01
N MET A 147 12.27 -6.34 -4.96
CA MET A 147 11.09 -6.59 -4.13
C MET A 147 10.69 -5.37 -3.30
N MET A 148 11.66 -4.61 -2.77
CA MET A 148 11.39 -3.35 -2.06
C MET A 148 10.74 -2.32 -2.98
N VAL A 149 11.23 -2.18 -4.22
CA VAL A 149 10.62 -1.30 -5.22
C VAL A 149 9.19 -1.72 -5.51
N ARG A 150 8.93 -3.01 -5.79
CA ARG A 150 7.56 -3.52 -5.99
C ARG A 150 6.65 -3.26 -4.80
N GLY A 151 7.13 -3.45 -3.58
CA GLY A 151 6.34 -3.15 -2.39
C GLY A 151 5.96 -1.67 -2.30
N MET A 152 6.88 -0.77 -2.66
CA MET A 152 6.59 0.66 -2.74
C MET A 152 5.61 1.00 -3.88
N GLU A 153 5.73 0.38 -5.04
CA GLU A 153 4.78 0.54 -6.16
C GLU A 153 3.36 0.12 -5.76
N THR A 154 3.20 -0.94 -4.94
CA THR A 154 1.88 -1.32 -4.40
C THR A 154 1.31 -0.26 -3.45
N LEU A 155 2.17 0.55 -2.84
CA LEU A 155 1.83 1.73 -2.07
C LEU A 155 1.78 3.01 -2.93
N GLY A 156 1.72 2.87 -4.26
CA GLY A 156 1.52 3.95 -5.22
C GLY A 156 2.70 4.91 -5.36
N PHE A 157 3.91 4.48 -5.02
CA PHE A 157 5.14 5.20 -5.34
C PHE A 157 5.61 4.84 -6.74
N ASP A 158 6.15 5.83 -7.47
CA ASP A 158 6.87 5.61 -8.72
C ASP A 158 8.37 5.79 -8.44
N ILE A 159 9.17 4.75 -8.62
CA ILE A 159 10.59 4.78 -8.27
C ILE A 159 11.40 4.69 -9.55
N THR A 160 12.08 5.79 -9.89
CA THR A 160 13.01 5.84 -11.02
C THR A 160 14.44 5.85 -10.52
N ALA A 161 15.26 4.92 -11.01
CA ALA A 161 16.69 4.93 -10.76
C ALA A 161 17.40 5.71 -11.87
N THR A 162 18.05 6.82 -11.53
CA THR A 162 18.89 7.60 -12.44
C THR A 162 20.36 7.26 -12.23
N ALA A 163 21.08 6.93 -13.30
CA ALA A 163 22.49 6.56 -13.26
C ALA A 163 23.36 7.60 -13.99
N ASP A 164 23.47 8.81 -13.45
CA ASP A 164 24.33 9.87 -13.99
C ASP A 164 25.37 10.34 -12.95
N GLY A 165 26.35 9.48 -12.64
CA GLY A 165 27.62 9.85 -11.96
C GLY A 165 27.54 10.44 -10.54
N LYS A 166 26.34 10.71 -10.02
CA LYS A 166 26.03 11.12 -8.65
C LYS A 166 24.87 10.24 -8.22
N MET A 167 25.15 9.22 -7.42
CA MET A 167 24.13 8.30 -6.91
C MET A 167 23.07 9.08 -6.12
N ALA A 168 21.97 9.43 -6.76
CA ALA A 168 20.75 9.91 -6.13
C ALA A 168 19.63 8.94 -6.50
N LEU A 169 19.07 8.27 -5.49
CA LEU A 169 17.80 7.55 -5.62
C LEU A 169 16.70 8.60 -5.48
N GLU A 170 16.02 8.93 -6.58
CA GLU A 170 14.87 9.83 -6.57
C GLU A 170 13.59 9.00 -6.50
N ILE A 171 12.90 9.07 -5.37
CA ILE A 171 11.59 8.43 -5.17
C ILE A 171 10.55 9.51 -5.42
N THR A 172 9.80 9.40 -6.52
CA THR A 172 8.82 10.44 -6.89
C THR A 172 7.40 9.90 -6.81
N LEU A 173 6.52 10.62 -6.13
CA LEU A 173 5.11 10.26 -6.05
C LEU A 173 4.35 10.99 -7.16
N TYR A 174 4.17 10.36 -8.31
CA TYR A 174 3.30 10.86 -9.36
C TYR A 174 1.88 10.29 -9.21
N VAL A 175 0.87 11.13 -9.43
CA VAL A 175 -0.46 10.68 -9.85
C VAL A 175 -0.52 10.99 -11.34
N ARG A 176 -0.57 9.97 -12.20
CA ARG A 176 -0.76 10.22 -13.63
C ARG A 176 -2.19 10.72 -13.81
N GLN A 177 -2.33 11.92 -14.37
CA GLN A 177 -3.62 12.53 -14.69
C GLN A 177 -4.39 11.69 -15.73
#